data_AF-A0A524LL92-F1
#
_entry.id   AF-A0A524LL92-F1
#
_cell.length_a   1.000
_cell.length_b   1.000
_cell.length_c   1.000
_cell.angle_alpha   90.00
_cell.angle_beta   90.00
_cell.angle_gamma   90.00
#
_symmetry.space_group_name_H-M   'P 1'
#
loop_
_entity.id
_entity.type
_entity.pdbx_description
1 polymer ?
#
loop_
_entity_poly.entity_id
_entity_poly.type
_entity_poly.pdbx_seq_one_letter_code
_entity_poly.pdbx_strand_id
1 'polypeptide(L)'
;MKDQELRQIPLVALFSALGIVFPQVFHLFGLGAPFLPMFIPVMVGSMFLSLRYAMLMSVLTPLISWLLTSMPPVVPPILPVVMAELLLIALVIVLLRKFTRWPVFIIVLIAVIADRFILFVIA
;
A
#
# COMPACT_ATOMS: atom_id res chain seq x y z
N MET A 1 -21.12 -15.36 3.81
CA MET A 1 -19.77 -14.88 4.20
C MET A 1 -18.69 -15.30 3.20
N LYS A 2 -18.63 -16.57 2.77
CA LYS A 2 -17.65 -17.08 1.81
C LYS A 2 -17.62 -16.33 0.46
N ASP A 3 -18.79 -15.99 -0.08
CA ASP A 3 -18.89 -15.29 -1.38
C ASP A 3 -18.41 -13.83 -1.33
N GLN A 4 -18.48 -13.19 -0.16
CA GLN A 4 -17.99 -11.83 0.06
C GLN A 4 -16.46 -11.81 0.11
N GLU A 5 -15.85 -12.83 0.72
CA GLU A 5 -14.39 -13.02 0.74
C GLU A 5 -13.83 -13.33 -0.67
N LEU A 6 -14.52 -14.15 -1.45
CA LEU A 6 -14.11 -14.46 -2.83
C LEU A 6 -14.06 -13.21 -3.72
N ARG A 7 -14.96 -12.24 -3.49
CA ARG A 7 -14.97 -10.96 -4.24
C ARG A 7 -13.79 -10.04 -3.90
N GLN A 8 -13.09 -10.26 -2.79
CA GLN A 8 -11.94 -9.44 -2.40
C GLN A 8 -10.65 -9.88 -3.10
N ILE A 9 -10.56 -11.14 -3.55
CA ILE A 9 -9.37 -11.67 -4.24
C ILE A 9 -9.07 -10.87 -5.53
N PRO A 10 -10.04 -10.63 -6.44
CA PRO A 10 -9.80 -9.82 -7.63
C PRO A 10 -9.38 -8.38 -7.30
N LEU A 11 -9.92 -7.80 -6.22
CA LEU A 11 -9.55 -6.45 -5.80
C LEU A 11 -8.11 -6.39 -5.31
N VAL A 12 -7.68 -7.36 -4.49
CA VAL A 12 -6.27 -7.48 -4.09
C VAL A 12 -5.38 -7.60 -5.33
N ALA A 13 -5.71 -8.50 -6.26
CA ALA A 13 -4.92 -8.69 -7.47
C ALA A 13 -4.85 -7.41 -8.32
N LEU A 14 -5.98 -6.71 -8.51
CA LEU A 14 -6.05 -5.45 -9.25
C LEU A 14 -5.18 -4.37 -8.62
N PHE A 15 -5.37 -4.09 -7.33
CA PHE A 15 -4.63 -3.02 -6.64
C PHE A 15 -3.15 -3.34 -6.47
N SER A 16 -2.78 -4.62 -6.27
CA SER A 16 -1.39 -5.05 -6.31
C SER A 16 -0.77 -4.88 -7.69
N ALA A 17 -1.46 -5.28 -8.77
CA ALA A 17 -0.99 -5.07 -10.13
C ALA A 17 -0.79 -3.58 -10.44
N LEU A 18 -1.75 -2.72 -10.04
CA LEU A 18 -1.60 -1.27 -10.15
C LEU A 18 -0.42 -0.75 -9.33
N GLY A 19 -0.23 -1.24 -8.10
CA GLY A 19 0.90 -0.89 -7.24
C GLY A 19 2.26 -1.27 -7.82
N ILE A 20 2.34 -2.32 -8.61
CA ILE A 20 3.55 -2.75 -9.32
C ILE A 20 3.75 -1.93 -10.61
N VAL A 21 2.71 -1.76 -11.42
CA VAL A 21 2.81 -1.12 -12.75
C VAL A 21 3.00 0.40 -12.64
N PHE A 22 2.32 1.08 -11.72
CA PHE A 22 2.41 2.54 -11.58
C PHE A 22 3.85 3.03 -11.45
N PRO A 23 4.65 2.56 -10.47
CA PRO A 23 6.05 2.97 -10.33
C PRO A 23 6.88 2.77 -11.60
N GLN A 24 6.66 1.66 -12.31
CA GLN A 24 7.43 1.34 -13.53
C GLN A 24 7.12 2.32 -14.66
N VAL A 25 5.86 2.74 -14.81
CA VAL A 25 5.49 3.77 -15.79
C VAL A 25 6.26 5.06 -15.52
N PHE A 26 6.35 5.52 -14.27
CA PHE A 26 7.11 6.72 -13.92
C PHE A 26 8.62 6.57 -14.11
N HIS A 27 9.17 5.36 -13.89
CA HIS A 27 10.57 5.06 -14.22
C HIS A 27 10.86 5.19 -15.71
N LEU A 28 9.96 4.71 -16.58
CA LEU A 28 10.14 4.81 -18.03
C LEU A 28 10.23 6.25 -18.53
N PHE A 29 9.54 7.19 -17.88
CA PHE A 29 9.59 8.61 -18.22
C PHE A 29 10.72 9.38 -17.52
N GLY A 30 11.61 8.71 -16.79
CA GLY A 30 12.67 9.36 -16.03
C GLY A 30 12.18 10.25 -14.89
N LEU A 31 10.91 10.09 -14.47
CA LEU A 31 10.30 10.89 -13.41
C LEU A 31 10.74 10.46 -11.99
N GLY A 32 11.64 9.47 -11.91
CA GLY A 32 12.49 9.16 -10.76
C GLY A 32 11.79 8.84 -9.43
N ALA A 33 12.61 8.82 -8.37
CA ALA A 33 12.22 8.58 -6.97
C ALA A 33 11.14 9.51 -6.37
N PRO A 34 10.97 10.79 -6.80
CA PRO A 34 9.96 11.68 -6.21
C PRO A 34 8.50 11.27 -6.46
N PHE A 35 8.25 10.46 -7.50
CA PHE A 35 6.91 10.08 -7.96
C PHE A 35 6.72 8.56 -7.99
N LEU A 36 7.16 7.84 -6.94
CA LEU A 36 7.02 6.38 -6.80
C LEU A 36 5.68 5.99 -6.15
N PRO A 37 4.54 5.89 -6.87
CA PRO A 37 3.24 5.94 -6.26
C PRO A 37 2.72 4.52 -6.01
N MET A 38 3.51 3.63 -5.39
CA MET A 38 2.97 2.32 -4.94
C MET A 38 1.97 2.50 -3.79
N PHE A 39 2.17 3.56 -2.99
CA PHE A 39 1.28 3.93 -1.89
C PHE A 39 -0.14 4.25 -2.36
N ILE A 40 -0.31 4.87 -3.53
CA ILE A 40 -1.63 5.31 -4.00
C ILE A 40 -2.56 4.11 -4.27
N PRO A 41 -2.18 3.12 -5.12
CA PRO A 41 -3.00 1.93 -5.33
C PRO A 41 -3.30 1.17 -4.04
N VAL A 42 -2.34 1.04 -3.13
CA VAL A 42 -2.51 0.35 -1.84
C VAL A 42 -3.47 1.09 -0.90
N MET A 43 -3.35 2.41 -0.80
CA MET A 43 -4.27 3.25 -0.03
C MET A 43 -5.69 3.12 -0.56
N VAL A 44 -5.87 3.25 -1.88
CA VAL A 44 -7.19 3.12 -2.52
C VAL A 44 -7.76 1.72 -2.30
N GLY A 45 -6.98 0.66 -2.49
CA GLY A 45 -7.41 -0.72 -2.26
C GLY A 45 -7.87 -0.96 -0.81
N SER A 46 -7.16 -0.38 0.15
CA SER A 46 -7.46 -0.51 1.58
C SER A 46 -8.81 0.14 1.98
N MET A 47 -9.35 1.04 1.16
CA MET A 47 -10.69 1.60 1.36
C MET A 47 -11.82 0.60 1.07
N PHE A 48 -11.54 -0.44 0.27
CA PHE A 48 -12.52 -1.42 -0.22
C PHE A 48 -12.33 -2.82 0.38
N LEU A 49 -11.14 -3.13 0.86
CA LEU A 49 -10.78 -4.44 1.37
C LEU A 49 -11.08 -4.58 2.86
N SER A 50 -11.34 -5.81 3.30
CA SER A 50 -11.34 -6.11 4.73
C SER A 50 -9.90 -6.15 5.26
N LEU A 51 -9.74 -6.03 6.58
CA LEU A 51 -8.43 -5.93 7.23
C LEU A 51 -7.44 -7.02 6.77
N ARG A 52 -7.90 -8.27 6.70
CA ARG A 52 -7.07 -9.41 6.29
C ARG A 52 -6.54 -9.24 4.86
N TYR A 53 -7.40 -8.83 3.92
CA TYR A 53 -7.03 -8.69 2.52
C TYR A 53 -6.22 -7.42 2.25
N ALA A 54 -6.50 -6.33 2.99
CA ALA A 54 -5.71 -5.10 2.92
C ALA A 54 -4.27 -5.34 3.39
N MET A 55 -4.08 -6.02 4.53
CA MET A 55 -2.74 -6.37 5.03
C MET A 55 -1.99 -7.29 4.05
N LEU A 56 -2.69 -8.29 3.51
CA LEU A 56 -2.12 -9.22 2.53
C LEU A 56 -1.68 -8.48 1.25
N MET A 57 -2.53 -7.58 0.74
CA MET A 57 -2.19 -6.71 -0.40
C MET A 57 -0.97 -5.84 -0.11
N SER A 58 -0.90 -5.18 1.05
CA SER A 58 0.23 -4.30 1.40
C SER A 58 1.58 -5.00 1.49
N VAL A 59 1.59 -6.28 1.91
CA VAL A 59 2.82 -7.08 1.99
C VAL A 59 3.18 -7.67 0.62
N LEU A 60 2.20 -8.24 -0.08
CA LEU A 60 2.45 -8.91 -1.36
C LEU A 60 2.84 -7.94 -2.47
N THR A 61 2.26 -6.74 -2.50
CA THR A 61 2.53 -5.76 -3.57
C THR A 61 4.02 -5.39 -3.71
N PRO A 62 4.71 -4.89 -2.67
CA PRO A 62 6.14 -4.59 -2.74
C PRO A 62 7.01 -5.85 -2.88
N LEU A 63 6.60 -6.99 -2.29
CA LEU A 63 7.36 -8.24 -2.39
C LEU A 63 7.37 -8.79 -3.82
N ILE A 64 6.20 -8.81 -4.47
CA ILE A 64 6.07 -9.22 -5.87
C ILE A 64 6.75 -8.20 -6.79
N SER A 65 6.61 -6.90 -6.51
CA SER A 65 7.35 -5.86 -7.25
C SER A 65 8.85 -6.13 -7.22
N TRP A 66 9.42 -6.41 -6.04
CA TRP A 66 10.84 -6.71 -5.90
C TRP A 66 11.22 -7.96 -6.68
N LEU A 67 10.41 -9.03 -6.60
CA LEU A 67 10.67 -10.26 -7.34
C LEU A 67 10.67 -10.05 -8.86
N LEU A 68 9.78 -9.21 -9.37
CA LEU A 68 9.62 -8.98 -10.81
C LEU A 68 10.58 -7.92 -11.38
N THR A 69 10.95 -6.93 -10.57
CA THR A 69 11.62 -5.71 -11.07
C THR A 69 12.93 -5.41 -10.37
N SER A 70 13.35 -6.23 -9.40
CA SER A 70 14.46 -5.98 -8.46
C SER A 70 14.31 -4.73 -7.58
N MET A 71 13.12 -4.10 -7.59
CA MET A 71 12.79 -2.91 -6.80
C MET A 71 11.50 -3.10 -5.99
N PRO A 72 11.41 -2.64 -4.73
CA PRO A 72 12.43 -1.88 -3.99
C PRO A 72 13.63 -2.76 -3.56
N PRO A 73 14.86 -2.22 -3.49
CA PRO A 73 16.03 -3.00 -3.10
C PRO A 73 15.95 -3.44 -1.64
N VAL A 74 16.55 -4.61 -1.34
CA VAL A 74 16.62 -5.15 0.02
C VAL A 74 17.70 -4.44 0.85
N VAL A 75 18.76 -3.94 0.22
CA VAL A 75 19.88 -3.25 0.88
C VAL A 75 20.14 -1.92 0.16
N PRO A 76 20.18 -0.76 0.86
CA PRO A 76 19.77 -0.57 2.27
C PRO A 76 18.31 -1.03 2.48
N PRO A 77 17.83 -1.27 3.73
CA PRO A 77 16.58 -1.97 4.04
C PRO A 77 15.28 -1.26 3.58
N ILE A 78 15.19 -0.89 2.31
CA ILE A 78 14.09 -0.14 1.69
C ILE A 78 12.89 -1.06 1.54
N LEU A 79 13.06 -2.27 1.00
CA LEU A 79 11.96 -3.23 0.89
C LEU A 79 11.23 -3.47 2.23
N PRO A 80 11.91 -3.86 3.33
CA PRO A 80 11.23 -4.09 4.60
C PRO A 80 10.62 -2.81 5.20
N VAL A 81 11.25 -1.64 5.02
CA VAL A 81 10.68 -0.36 5.47
C VAL A 81 9.40 -0.03 4.70
N VAL A 82 9.41 -0.12 3.37
CA VAL A 82 8.22 0.13 2.53
C VAL A 82 7.10 -0.87 2.83
N MET A 83 7.45 -2.14 3.08
CA MET A 83 6.46 -3.14 3.52
C MET A 83 5.80 -2.73 4.85
N ALA A 84 6.56 -2.22 5.82
CA ALA A 84 6.03 -1.76 7.11
C ALA A 84 5.18 -0.50 6.96
N GLU A 85 5.63 0.49 6.17
CA GLU A 85 4.88 1.71 5.84
C GLU A 85 3.52 1.38 5.19
N LEU A 86 3.52 0.57 4.12
CA LEU A 86 2.28 0.16 3.43
C LEU A 86 1.34 -0.66 4.31
N LEU A 87 1.89 -1.48 5.22
CA LEU A 87 1.10 -2.25 6.18
C LEU A 87 0.44 -1.33 7.21
N LEU A 88 1.18 -0.36 7.76
CA LEU A 88 0.67 0.61 8.72
C LEU A 88 -0.43 1.47 8.09
N ILE A 89 -0.20 2.00 6.90
CA ILE A 89 -1.19 2.80 6.17
C ILE A 89 -2.49 2.02 5.96
N ALA A 90 -2.38 0.78 5.47
CA ALA A 90 -3.56 -0.06 5.23
C ALA A 90 -4.30 -0.35 6.54
N LEU A 91 -3.58 -0.64 7.62
CA LEU A 91 -4.15 -0.86 8.94
C LEU A 91 -4.92 0.38 9.41
N VAL A 92 -4.30 1.56 9.39
CA VAL A 92 -4.92 2.82 9.82
C VAL A 92 -6.17 3.11 8.99
N ILE A 93 -6.09 2.99 7.66
CA ILE A 93 -7.22 3.21 6.76
C ILE A 93 -8.39 2.29 7.10
N VAL A 94 -8.15 0.97 7.21
CA VAL A 94 -9.22 0.00 7.45
C VAL A 94 -9.85 0.19 8.84
N LEU A 95 -9.03 0.46 9.86
CA LEU A 95 -9.54 0.69 11.22
C LEU A 95 -10.39 1.97 11.27
N LEU A 96 -9.89 3.08 10.76
CA LEU A 96 -10.64 4.34 10.74
C LEU A 96 -11.94 4.20 9.92
N ARG A 97 -11.90 3.48 8.80
CA ARG A 97 -13.10 3.20 7.99
C ARG A 97 -14.12 2.31 8.70
N LYS A 98 -13.67 1.41 9.58
CA LYS A 98 -14.54 0.53 10.35
C LYS A 98 -15.19 1.24 11.54
N PHE A 99 -14.44 2.12 12.21
CA PHE A 99 -14.86 2.73 13.47
C PHE A 99 -15.39 4.17 13.33
N THR A 100 -15.13 4.83 12.20
CA THR A 100 -15.56 6.22 11.96
C THR A 100 -16.33 6.34 10.65
N ARG A 101 -17.07 7.44 10.49
CA ARG A 101 -17.69 7.83 9.21
C ARG A 101 -17.05 9.09 8.63
N TRP A 102 -15.76 9.29 8.93
CA TRP A 102 -15.05 10.46 8.44
C TRP A 102 -14.89 10.45 6.92
N PRO A 103 -14.82 11.64 6.28
CA PRO A 103 -14.58 11.74 4.87
C PRO A 103 -13.23 11.11 4.51
N VAL A 104 -13.14 10.56 3.30
CA VAL A 104 -11.96 9.84 2.80
C VAL A 104 -10.68 10.66 2.95
N PHE A 105 -10.75 11.96 2.68
CA PHE A 105 -9.62 12.87 2.80
C PHE A 105 -8.99 12.88 4.20
N ILE A 106 -9.81 12.92 5.26
CA ILE A 106 -9.32 12.91 6.66
C ILE A 106 -8.66 11.57 6.99
N ILE A 107 -9.27 10.47 6.56
CA ILE A 107 -8.74 9.12 6.83
C ILE A 107 -7.37 8.93 6.17
N VAL A 108 -7.24 9.31 4.90
CA VAL A 108 -5.97 9.22 4.17
C VAL A 108 -4.93 10.16 4.78
N LEU A 109 -5.31 11.38 5.15
CA LEU A 109 -4.41 12.33 5.80
C LEU A 109 -3.83 11.75 7.10
N ILE A 110 -4.68 11.17 7.96
CA ILE A 110 -4.22 10.55 9.21
C ILE A 110 -3.32 9.35 8.94
N ALA A 111 -3.65 8.53 7.94
CA ALA A 111 -2.81 7.39 7.55
C ALA A 111 -1.42 7.84 7.11
N VAL A 112 -1.33 8.89 6.28
CA VAL A 112 -0.04 9.46 5.84
C VAL A 112 0.73 10.09 7.00
N ILE A 113 0.06 10.77 7.93
CA ILE A 113 0.74 11.34 9.11
C ILE A 113 1.30 10.22 10.00
N ALA A 114 0.53 9.15 10.24
CA ALA A 114 0.98 7.99 11.01
C ALA A 114 2.18 7.30 10.35
N ASP A 115 2.15 7.17 9.02
CA ASP A 115 3.25 6.65 8.20
C ASP A 115 4.54 7.49 8.32
N ARG A 116 4.42 8.81 8.19
CA ARG A 116 5.59 9.69 8.33
C ARG A 116 6.14 9.70 9.74
N PHE A 117 5.29 9.55 10.75
CA PHE A 117 5.71 9.42 12.14
C PHE A 117 6.49 8.11 12.37
N ILE A 118 6.01 6.97 11.86
CA ILE A 118 6.74 5.71 12.01
C ILE A 118 8.09 5.75 11.29
N LEU A 119 8.13 6.34 10.09
CA LEU A 119 9.38 6.49 9.35
C LEU A 119 10.39 7.35 10.12
N PHE A 120 9.94 8.45 10.73
CA PHE A 120 10.78 9.30 11.57
C PHE A 120 11.33 8.59 12.82
N VAL A 121 10.62 7.59 13.34
CA VAL A 121 11.10 6.80 14.49
C VAL A 121 12.10 5.72 14.08
N ILE A 122 12.01 5.22 12.84
CA ILE A 122 12.85 4.12 12.32
C ILE A 122 14.13 4.64 11.64
N ALA A 123 14.09 5.84 11.02
CA ALA A 123 15.19 6.46 10.28
C ALA A 123 16.09 7.35 11.15
#